data_AF-A0A7C3PUU7-F1
#
_entry.id   AF-A0A7C3PUU7-F1
#
_cell.length_a   1.000
_cell.length_b   1.000
_cell.length_c   1.000
_cell.angle_alpha   90.00
_cell.angle_beta   90.00
_cell.angle_gamma   90.00
#
_symmetry.space_group_name_H-M   'P 1'
#
loop_
_entity.id
_entity.type
_entity.pdbx_description
1 polymer ?
#
loop_
_entity_poly.entity_id
_entity_poly.type
_entity_poly.pdbx_seq_one_letter_code
_entity_poly.pdbx_strand_id
1 'polypeptide(L)'
;PIVESNFYDTVSPRGAKGPWQLMVPIAQTFGLTVNDTLDERSDLKKSTEVICKCLRQTQPELGSWILSLAGLNYGMEGLKKRLEKKQPPGILVDKDFTTYLFRVILYKEVFTRPELYGLK
;
A
#
# COMPACT_ATOMS: atom_id res chain seq x y z
N PRO A 1 1.45 -3.09 -6.64
CA PRO A 1 0.44 -4.04 -7.15
C PRO A 1 0.87 -5.52 -7.09
N ILE A 2 2.11 -5.88 -7.46
CA ILE A 2 2.54 -7.30 -7.46
C ILE A 2 2.43 -7.96 -6.08
N VAL A 3 2.83 -7.24 -5.02
CA VAL A 3 2.74 -7.73 -3.63
C VAL A 3 1.29 -7.84 -3.17
N GLU A 4 0.43 -6.94 -3.63
CA GLU A 4 -0.97 -6.83 -3.17
C GLU A 4 -1.86 -7.91 -3.77
N SER A 5 -1.74 -8.16 -5.07
CA SER A 5 -2.64 -9.06 -5.77
C SER A 5 -2.01 -9.79 -6.96
N ASN A 6 -0.69 -9.69 -7.14
CA ASN A 6 -0.01 -10.16 -8.35
C ASN A 6 -0.63 -9.58 -9.64
N PHE A 7 -1.03 -8.31 -9.61
CA PHE A 7 -1.74 -7.57 -10.68
C PHE A 7 -3.16 -8.06 -11.01
N TYR A 8 -3.69 -9.05 -10.30
CA TYR A 8 -5.06 -9.49 -10.50
C TYR A 8 -6.06 -8.50 -9.88
N ASP A 9 -7.23 -8.40 -10.50
CA ASP A 9 -8.39 -7.74 -9.90
C ASP A 9 -9.09 -8.72 -8.95
N THR A 10 -8.75 -8.62 -7.66
CA THR A 10 -9.29 -9.47 -6.60
C THR A 10 -9.98 -8.65 -5.53
N VAL A 11 -10.85 -9.29 -4.74
CA VAL A 11 -11.53 -8.68 -3.60
C VAL A 11 -11.17 -9.45 -2.35
N SER A 12 -10.62 -8.75 -1.35
CA SER A 12 -10.37 -9.34 -0.04
C SER A 12 -11.66 -9.47 0.78
N PRO A 13 -11.69 -10.36 1.80
CA PRO A 13 -12.84 -10.48 2.70
C PRO A 13 -13.22 -9.18 3.44
N ARG A 14 -12.29 -8.23 3.53
CA ARG A 14 -12.48 -6.93 4.19
C ARG A 14 -12.91 -5.81 3.22
N GLY A 15 -13.08 -6.12 1.93
CA GLY A 15 -13.56 -5.19 0.92
C GLY A 15 -12.49 -4.37 0.20
N ALA A 16 -11.21 -4.63 0.46
CA ALA A 16 -10.11 -4.13 -0.38
C ALA A 16 -10.17 -4.77 -1.77
N LYS A 17 -9.99 -3.99 -2.84
CA LYS A 17 -10.21 -4.45 -4.22
C LYS A 17 -9.16 -3.98 -5.22
N GLY A 18 -9.00 -4.74 -6.30
CA GLY A 18 -8.22 -4.36 -7.46
C GLY A 18 -6.73 -4.66 -7.32
N PRO A 19 -5.92 -4.24 -8.32
CA PRO A 19 -4.48 -4.52 -8.36
C PRO A 19 -3.69 -4.01 -7.16
N TRP A 20 -4.23 -3.01 -6.46
CA TRP A 20 -3.62 -2.38 -5.30
C TRP A 20 -4.35 -2.68 -3.98
N GLN A 21 -5.39 -3.53 -4.01
CA GLN A 21 -6.20 -3.86 -2.84
C GLN A 21 -6.66 -2.60 -2.09
N LEU A 22 -7.16 -1.61 -2.83
CA LEU A 22 -7.57 -0.33 -2.26
C LEU A 22 -8.88 -0.46 -1.48
N MET A 23 -8.91 0.16 -0.31
CA MET A 23 -10.12 0.35 0.47
C MET A 23 -10.97 1.49 -0.09
N VAL A 24 -12.30 1.36 -0.03
CA VAL A 24 -13.26 2.37 -0.55
C VAL A 24 -12.97 3.79 -0.03
N PRO A 25 -12.73 4.03 1.27
CA PRO A 25 -12.52 5.40 1.76
C PRO A 25 -11.30 6.09 1.13
N ILE A 26 -10.20 5.35 0.94
CA ILE A 26 -8.98 5.87 0.31
C ILE A 26 -9.25 6.13 -1.18
N ALA A 27 -9.87 5.18 -1.88
CA ALA A 27 -10.20 5.34 -3.30
C ALA A 27 -11.03 6.62 -3.54
N GLN A 28 -12.10 6.80 -2.77
CA GLN A 28 -12.99 7.97 -2.90
C GLN A 28 -12.30 9.28 -2.48
N THR A 29 -11.52 9.28 -1.40
CA THR A 29 -10.78 10.47 -0.94
C THR A 29 -9.85 11.03 -2.02
N PHE A 30 -9.28 10.16 -2.85
CA PHE A 30 -8.37 10.55 -3.93
C PHE A 30 -9.03 10.63 -5.32
N GLY A 31 -10.37 10.64 -5.36
CA GLY A 31 -11.15 10.96 -6.55
C GLY A 31 -11.54 9.78 -7.43
N LEU A 32 -11.43 8.54 -6.94
CA LEU A 32 -11.99 7.38 -7.66
C LEU A 32 -13.49 7.25 -7.41
N THR A 33 -14.20 6.93 -8.48
CA THR A 33 -15.60 6.53 -8.42
C THR A 33 -15.69 5.08 -7.93
N VAL A 34 -16.43 4.89 -6.84
CA VAL A 34 -16.76 3.58 -6.29
C VAL A 34 -18.25 3.57 -5.96
N ASN A 35 -19.03 2.89 -6.80
CA ASN A 35 -20.46 2.66 -6.64
C ASN A 35 -20.85 1.33 -7.31
N ASP A 36 -22.15 1.01 -7.33
CA ASP A 36 -22.65 -0.29 -7.83
C ASP A 36 -22.45 -0.50 -9.33
N THR A 37 -22.24 0.56 -10.11
CA THR A 37 -22.10 0.50 -11.57
C THR A 37 -20.66 0.66 -12.04
N LEU A 38 -19.82 1.35 -11.26
CA LEU A 38 -18.43 1.62 -11.58
C LEU A 38 -17.57 1.60 -10.31
N ASP A 39 -16.55 0.75 -10.34
CA ASP A 39 -15.55 0.65 -9.29
C ASP A 39 -14.14 0.81 -9.89
N GLU A 40 -13.64 2.03 -9.90
CA GLU A 40 -12.37 2.40 -10.53
C GLU A 40 -11.14 1.88 -9.76
N ARG A 41 -11.34 1.18 -8.63
CA ARG A 41 -10.24 0.48 -7.94
C ARG A 41 -9.66 -0.65 -8.78
N SER A 42 -10.45 -1.22 -9.69
CA SER A 42 -10.01 -2.24 -10.65
C SER A 42 -9.14 -1.68 -11.79
N ASP A 43 -9.20 -0.37 -12.05
CA ASP A 43 -8.36 0.27 -13.07
C ASP A 43 -6.93 0.40 -12.54
N LEU A 44 -5.98 -0.32 -13.15
CA LEU A 44 -4.59 -0.36 -12.72
C LEU A 44 -3.93 1.03 -12.72
N LYS A 45 -4.19 1.87 -13.72
CA LYS A 45 -3.55 3.17 -13.84
C LYS A 45 -4.09 4.11 -12.77
N LYS A 46 -5.42 4.23 -12.67
CA LYS A 46 -6.08 5.11 -11.70
C LYS A 46 -5.77 4.73 -10.26
N SER A 47 -5.83 3.43 -9.94
CA SER A 47 -5.47 2.94 -8.60
C SER A 47 -3.99 3.15 -8.27
N THR A 48 -3.08 3.02 -9.25
CA THR A 48 -1.66 3.36 -9.07
C THR A 48 -1.48 4.85 -8.75
N GLU A 49 -2.15 5.74 -9.48
CA GLU A 49 -2.08 7.17 -9.23
C GLU A 49 -2.56 7.54 -7.81
N VAL A 50 -3.62 6.89 -7.31
CA VAL A 50 -4.09 7.05 -5.92
C VAL A 50 -3.02 6.64 -4.92
N ILE A 51 -2.44 5.44 -5.06
CA ILE A 51 -1.39 4.96 -4.14
C ILE A 51 -0.20 5.92 -4.14
N CYS A 52 0.25 6.37 -5.31
CA CYS A 52 1.33 7.34 -5.41
C CYS A 52 0.99 8.66 -4.73
N LYS A 53 -0.25 9.17 -4.85
CA LYS A 53 -0.68 10.38 -4.15
C LYS A 53 -0.69 10.17 -2.63
N CYS A 54 -1.19 9.04 -2.15
CA CYS A 54 -1.20 8.71 -0.72
C CYS A 54 0.22 8.66 -0.13
N LEU A 55 1.14 7.98 -0.81
CA LEU A 55 2.52 7.86 -0.37
C LEU A 55 3.22 9.23 -0.36
N ARG A 56 3.01 10.07 -1.38
CA ARG A 56 3.57 11.42 -1.44
C ARG A 56 3.03 12.35 -0.34
N GLN A 57 1.78 12.21 0.06
CA GLN A 57 1.20 13.01 1.14
C GLN A 57 1.67 12.54 2.52
N THR A 58 1.75 11.24 2.73
CA THR A 58 2.02 10.68 4.07
C THR A 58 3.51 10.60 4.40
N GLN A 59 4.40 10.53 3.42
CA GLN A 59 5.83 10.43 3.70
C GLN A 59 6.40 11.66 4.41
N PRO A 60 6.09 12.91 4.01
CA PRO A 60 6.55 14.09 4.75
C PRO A 60 6.00 14.15 6.18
N GLU A 61 4.76 13.70 6.39
CA GLU A 61 4.13 13.68 7.72
C GLU A 61 4.78 12.65 8.66
N LEU A 62 5.18 11.49 8.12
CA LEU A 62 5.70 10.36 8.91
C LEU A 62 7.24 10.27 8.90
N GLY A 63 7.91 11.02 8.02
CA GLY A 63 9.35 10.99 7.82
C GLY A 63 9.90 9.66 7.28
N SER A 64 9.05 8.70 6.90
CA SER A 64 9.46 7.35 6.52
C SER A 64 8.50 6.69 5.52
N TRP A 65 9.04 6.24 4.39
CA TRP A 65 8.29 5.46 3.40
C TRP A 65 7.73 4.15 3.97
N ILE A 66 8.44 3.52 4.91
CA ILE A 66 7.98 2.29 5.55
C ILE A 66 6.76 2.57 6.42
N LEU A 67 6.77 3.68 7.17
CA LEU A 67 5.60 4.10 7.94
C LEU A 67 4.43 4.50 7.04
N SER A 68 4.68 5.16 5.92
CA SER A 68 3.65 5.42 4.91
C SER A 68 3.01 4.14 4.36
N LEU A 69 3.81 3.12 4.06
CA LEU A 69 3.29 1.81 3.65
C LEU A 69 2.51 1.12 4.78
N ALA A 70 3.00 1.20 6.01
CA ALA A 70 2.32 0.64 7.17
C ALA A 70 0.95 1.26 7.39
N GLY A 71 0.83 2.58 7.30
CA GLY A 71 -0.47 3.24 7.48
C GLY A 71 -1.41 3.02 6.30
N LEU A 72 -0.92 2.68 5.10
CA LEU A 72 -1.77 2.27 4.00
C LEU A 72 -2.35 0.87 4.23
N ASN A 73 -1.57 -0.02 4.83
CA ASN A 73 -1.99 -1.38 5.15
C ASN A 73 -2.91 -1.45 6.39
N TYR A 74 -2.60 -0.69 7.44
CA TYR A 74 -3.30 -0.73 8.74
C TYR A 74 -4.25 0.45 8.99
N GLY A 75 -4.24 1.47 8.14
CA GLY A 75 -4.95 2.72 8.34
C GLY A 75 -4.09 3.82 8.99
N MET A 76 -4.14 5.02 8.42
CA MET A 76 -3.31 6.16 8.82
C MET A 76 -3.62 6.68 10.22
N GLU A 77 -4.90 6.75 10.59
CA GLU A 77 -5.33 7.23 11.91
C GLU A 77 -4.83 6.33 13.04
N GLY A 78 -4.90 5.00 12.84
CA GLY A 78 -4.41 4.03 13.79
C GLY A 78 -2.89 4.13 13.99
N LEU A 79 -2.16 4.33 12.88
CA LEU A 79 -0.72 4.55 12.90
C LEU A 79 -0.35 5.84 13.63
N LYS A 80 -0.97 6.97 13.29
CA LYS A 80 -0.71 8.29 13.91
C LYS A 80 -0.91 8.25 15.42
N LYS A 81 -2.05 7.71 15.89
CA LYS A 81 -2.35 7.56 17.33
C LYS A 81 -1.30 6.72 18.09
N ARG A 82 -0.70 5.72 17.44
CA ARG A 82 0.35 4.89 18.05
C ARG A 82 1.70 5.61 18.09
N LEU A 83 2.04 6.36 17.04
CA LEU A 83 3.25 7.20 16.99
C LEU A 83 3.20 8.32 18.03
N GLU A 84 2.04 8.97 18.20
CA GLU A 84 1.83 10.00 19.24
C GLU A 84 2.03 9.46 20.65
N LYS A 85 1.61 8.22 20.91
CA LYS A 85 1.81 7.53 22.20
C LYS A 85 3.27 7.12 22.45
N LYS A 86 4.22 7.55 21.61
CA LYS A 86 5.64 7.18 21.65
C LYS A 86 5.89 5.67 21.69
N GLN A 87 4.96 4.87 21.17
CA GLN A 87 5.20 3.44 21.05
C GLN A 87 6.26 3.21 19.97
N PRO A 88 7.26 2.35 20.22
CA PRO A 88 8.31 2.13 19.26
C PRO A 88 7.73 1.61 17.93
N PRO A 89 8.24 2.07 16.78
CA PRO A 89 7.77 1.61 15.47
C PRO A 89 7.83 0.09 15.28
N GLY A 90 8.69 -0.61 16.03
CA GLY A 90 8.75 -2.07 16.02
C GLY A 90 7.46 -2.77 16.45
N ILE A 91 6.57 -2.10 17.20
CA ILE A 91 5.23 -2.63 17.55
C ILE A 91 4.22 -2.45 16.40
N LEU A 92 4.51 -1.55 15.45
CA LEU A 92 3.66 -1.28 14.27
C LEU A 92 3.88 -2.28 13.13
N VAL A 93 4.99 -3.02 13.19
CA VAL A 93 5.44 -3.94 12.15
C VAL A 93 5.26 -5.35 12.71
N ASP A 94 4.03 -5.86 12.65
CA ASP A 94 3.79 -7.25 12.99
C ASP A 94 4.45 -8.20 11.97
N LYS A 95 4.34 -9.51 12.20
CA LYS A 95 4.94 -10.53 11.32
C LYS A 95 4.40 -10.45 9.88
N ASP A 96 3.12 -10.11 9.71
CA ASP A 96 2.47 -10.05 8.41
C ASP A 96 2.98 -8.84 7.63
N PHE A 97 3.08 -7.67 8.27
CA PHE A 97 3.69 -6.49 7.62
C PHE A 97 5.17 -6.66 7.37
N THR A 98 5.89 -7.32 8.27
CA THR A 98 7.32 -7.64 8.06
C THR A 98 7.49 -8.47 6.79
N THR A 99 6.66 -9.50 6.62
CA THR A 99 6.67 -10.35 5.41
C THR A 99 6.30 -9.56 4.16
N TYR A 100 5.27 -8.71 4.25
CA TYR A 100 4.90 -7.79 3.19
C TYR A 100 6.06 -6.86 2.79
N LEU A 101 6.72 -6.23 3.77
CA LEU A 101 7.82 -5.31 3.56
C LEU A 101 9.01 -6.01 2.90
N PHE A 102 9.35 -7.22 3.34
CA PHE A 102 10.41 -8.01 2.71
C PHE A 102 10.09 -8.30 1.24
N ARG A 103 8.83 -8.60 0.90
CA ARG A 103 8.42 -8.77 -0.50
C ARG A 103 8.56 -7.48 -1.29
N VAL A 104 8.12 -6.34 -0.75
CA VAL A 104 8.26 -5.03 -1.41
C VAL A 104 9.74 -4.72 -1.68
N ILE A 105 10.62 -4.90 -0.69
CA ILE A 105 12.05 -4.66 -0.82
C ILE A 105 12.68 -5.62 -1.84
N LEU A 106 12.32 -6.91 -1.79
CA LEU A 106 12.79 -7.91 -2.73
C LEU A 106 12.43 -7.54 -4.17
N TYR A 107 11.16 -7.23 -4.44
CA TYR A 107 10.74 -6.83 -5.78
C TYR A 107 11.39 -5.53 -6.23
N LYS A 108 11.51 -4.53 -5.32
CA LYS A 108 12.27 -3.31 -5.61
C LYS A 108 13.68 -3.67 -6.05
N GLU A 109 14.40 -4.49 -5.28
CA GLU A 109 15.80 -4.81 -5.56
C GLU A 109 15.95 -5.58 -6.87
N VAL A 110 15.13 -6.62 -7.07
CA VAL A 110 15.13 -7.42 -8.31
C VAL A 110 14.80 -6.58 -9.53
N PHE A 111 13.83 -5.67 -9.46
CA PHE A 111 13.48 -4.80 -10.59
C PHE A 111 14.47 -3.65 -10.80
N THR A 112 15.18 -3.23 -9.75
CA THR A 112 16.18 -2.16 -9.87
C THR A 112 17.52 -2.69 -10.37
N ARG A 113 17.89 -3.92 -10.00
CA ARG A 113 19.18 -4.56 -10.28
C ARG A 113 19.02 -6.03 -10.68
N PRO A 114 18.28 -6.32 -11.76
CA PRO A 114 18.03 -7.71 -12.20
C PRO A 114 19.33 -8.49 -12.47
N GLU A 115 20.36 -7.81 -12.96
CA GLU A 115 21.65 -8.39 -13.34
C GLU A 115 22.41 -9.02 -12.16
N LEU A 116 22.24 -8.50 -10.93
CA LEU A 116 22.86 -9.08 -9.74
C LEU A 116 22.28 -10.46 -9.39
N TYR A 117 21.12 -10.79 -9.95
CA TYR A 117 20.41 -12.05 -9.74
C TYR A 117 20.39 -12.94 -10.99
N GLY A 118 21.19 -12.61 -12.01
CA GLY A 118 21.25 -13.36 -13.27
C GLY A 118 19.99 -13.23 -14.13
N LEU A 119 19.16 -12.22 -13.88
CA LEU A 119 17.99 -11.89 -14.70
C LEU A 119 18.41 -10.87 -15.77
N LYS A 120 17.76 -10.94 -16.93
CA LYS A 120 18.00 -10.03 -18.07
C LYS A 120 16.90 -8.99 -18.17
#